data_AF-A0AAW7AZM3-F1
#
_entry.id   AF-A0AAW7AZM3-F1
#
_cell.length_a   1.000
_cell.length_b   1.000
_cell.length_c   1.000
_cell.angle_alpha   90.00
_cell.angle_beta   90.00
_cell.angle_gamma   90.00
#
_symmetry.space_group_name_H-M   'P 1'
#
loop_
_entity.id
_entity.type
_entity.pdbx_description
1 polymer ?
#
loop_
_entity_poly.entity_id
_entity_poly.type
_entity_poly.pdbx_seq_one_letter_code
_entity_poly.pdbx_strand_id
1 'polypeptide(L)'
;MDLSPSSCLGRYLEIEGLLHEFYHYFNYCAAVCIPNLLRLSQGNPVTACCKDRYYQVYDLDHPSFDLLRDQRETLYGAPKDQKAASGVSLCEYHTRTGCTLLSHKSPVCLSFMCRPAIDALRTQYGIYTYDYLGFNYALEWILTGDMAEKDWLDFRESIDEMLRRVKTARA
;
A
#
# COMPACT_ATOMS: atom_id res chain seq x y z
N MET A 1 7.62 20.99 14.26
CA MET A 1 7.65 19.81 13.38
C MET A 1 8.86 19.89 12.48
N ASP A 2 9.63 18.80 12.37
CA ASP A 2 10.68 18.65 11.34
C ASP A 2 10.03 18.22 10.01
N LEU A 3 10.21 19.04 8.98
CA LEU A 3 9.68 18.85 7.62
C LEU A 3 10.78 18.45 6.62
N SER A 4 11.95 18.01 7.12
CA SER A 4 12.98 17.47 6.25
C SER A 4 12.47 16.24 5.49
N PRO A 5 12.94 15.99 4.25
CA PRO A 5 12.52 14.82 3.48
C PRO A 5 12.67 13.50 4.24
N SER A 6 13.74 13.35 5.03
CA SER A 6 13.98 12.18 5.88
C SER A 6 12.93 12.03 6.99
N SER A 7 12.52 13.14 7.63
CA SER A 7 11.47 13.14 8.65
C SER A 7 10.11 12.77 8.04
N CYS A 8 9.75 13.37 6.91
CA CYS A 8 8.52 13.05 6.18
C CYS A 8 8.48 11.59 5.73
N LEU A 9 9.59 11.07 5.18
CA LEU A 9 9.69 9.67 4.82
C LEU A 9 9.58 8.75 6.05
N GLY A 10 10.19 9.11 7.18
CA GLY A 10 10.06 8.34 8.42
C GLY A 10 8.61 8.20 8.87
N ARG A 11 7.84 9.28 8.84
CA ARG A 11 6.40 9.27 9.16
C ARG A 11 5.58 8.46 8.17
N TYR A 12 5.91 8.56 6.89
CA TYR A 12 5.28 7.75 5.86
C TYR A 12 5.49 6.26 6.09
N LEU A 13 6.73 5.85 6.37
CA LEU A 13 7.09 4.44 6.60
C LEU A 13 6.48 3.90 7.90
N GLU A 14 6.28 4.73 8.93
CA GLU A 14 5.50 4.36 10.13
C GLU A 14 4.07 4.01 9.75
N ILE A 15 3.40 4.85 8.95
CA ILE A 15 2.04 4.59 8.47
C ILE A 15 1.99 3.38 7.54
N GLU A 16 2.96 3.21 6.65
CA GLU A 16 3.08 2.01 5.80
C GLU A 16 3.14 0.73 6.65
N GLY A 17 3.92 0.74 7.74
CA GLY A 17 4.01 -0.38 8.68
C GLY A 17 2.65 -0.75 9.28
N LEU A 18 1.90 0.25 9.76
CA LEU A 18 0.56 0.04 10.31
C LEU A 18 -0.43 -0.48 9.27
N LEU A 19 -0.38 0.06 8.04
CA LEU A 19 -1.23 -0.41 6.94
C LEU A 19 -0.88 -1.85 6.53
N HIS A 20 0.41 -2.23 6.51
CA HIS A 20 0.81 -3.61 6.26
C HIS A 20 0.28 -4.57 7.31
N GLU A 21 0.37 -4.22 8.60
CA GLU A 21 -0.27 -5.01 9.65
C GLU A 21 -1.78 -5.11 9.43
N PHE A 22 -2.44 -3.99 9.14
CA PHE A 22 -3.87 -3.97 8.89
C PHE A 22 -4.26 -4.88 7.73
N TYR A 23 -3.57 -4.83 6.59
CA TYR A 23 -3.84 -5.71 5.46
C TYR A 23 -3.55 -7.18 5.75
N HIS A 24 -2.51 -7.46 6.54
CA HIS A 24 -2.20 -8.82 6.98
C HIS A 24 -3.34 -9.41 7.83
N TYR A 25 -3.79 -8.67 8.86
CA TYR A 25 -4.86 -9.14 9.73
C TYR A 25 -6.22 -9.16 9.04
N PHE A 26 -6.51 -8.20 8.17
CA PHE A 26 -7.69 -8.23 7.31
C PHE A 26 -7.63 -9.35 6.25
N ASN A 27 -6.44 -9.95 6.02
CA ASN A 27 -6.18 -10.98 5.02
C ASN A 27 -6.51 -10.51 3.60
N TYR A 28 -6.21 -9.24 3.33
CA TYR A 28 -6.56 -8.56 2.09
C TYR A 28 -5.94 -9.28 0.89
N CYS A 29 -6.78 -9.55 -0.12
CA CYS A 29 -6.49 -10.37 -1.31
C CYS A 29 -6.10 -11.84 -1.06
N ALA A 30 -5.37 -12.16 0.01
CA ALA A 30 -4.85 -13.49 0.31
C ALA A 30 -5.94 -14.51 0.64
N ALA A 31 -7.06 -14.09 1.25
CA ALA A 31 -8.17 -14.99 1.58
C ALA A 31 -8.94 -15.51 0.35
N VAL A 32 -9.16 -14.64 -0.65
CA VAL A 32 -10.14 -14.86 -1.71
C VAL A 32 -9.55 -14.65 -3.09
N CYS A 33 -8.93 -13.50 -3.34
CA CYS A 33 -8.50 -13.13 -4.69
C CYS A 33 -7.35 -14.00 -5.19
N ILE A 34 -6.27 -14.11 -4.42
CA ILE A 34 -5.06 -14.84 -4.84
C ILE A 34 -5.33 -16.33 -5.05
N PRO A 35 -5.98 -17.07 -4.12
CA PRO A 35 -6.27 -18.48 -4.34
C PRO A 35 -7.13 -18.74 -5.58
N ASN A 36 -8.14 -17.90 -5.81
CA ASN A 36 -9.01 -18.02 -6.99
C ASN A 36 -8.24 -17.79 -8.29
N LEU A 37 -7.38 -16.78 -8.33
CA LEU A 37 -6.58 -16.48 -9.52
C LEU A 37 -5.54 -17.57 -9.79
N LEU A 38 -4.86 -18.07 -8.76
CA LEU A 38 -3.91 -19.18 -8.89
C LEU A 38 -4.59 -20.44 -9.47
N ARG A 39 -5.82 -20.74 -9.02
CA ARG A 39 -6.62 -21.84 -9.55
C ARG A 39 -6.95 -21.66 -11.04
N LEU A 40 -7.32 -20.45 -11.46
CA LEU A 40 -7.68 -20.15 -12.85
C LEU A 40 -6.47 -20.09 -13.79
N SER A 41 -5.31 -19.70 -13.27
CA SER A 41 -4.07 -19.51 -14.04
C SER A 41 -3.22 -20.78 -14.17
N GLN A 42 -3.67 -21.91 -13.62
CA GLN A 42 -2.96 -23.19 -13.65
C GLN A 42 -1.53 -23.11 -13.09
N GLY A 43 -1.35 -22.36 -12.00
CA GLY A 43 -0.04 -22.19 -11.34
C GLY A 43 0.86 -21.13 -11.99
N ASN A 44 0.37 -20.39 -12.98
CA ASN A 44 1.08 -19.24 -13.51
C ASN A 44 1.06 -18.06 -12.51
N PRO A 45 2.03 -17.13 -12.65
CA PRO A 45 1.98 -15.78 -12.09
C PRO A 45 0.58 -15.14 -12.12
N VAL A 46 0.14 -14.60 -10.98
CA VAL A 46 -1.12 -13.84 -10.93
C VAL A 46 -0.95 -12.50 -10.23
N THR A 47 -1.68 -11.52 -10.73
CA THR A 47 -1.89 -10.22 -10.11
C THR A 47 -3.39 -10.10 -9.85
N ALA A 48 -3.75 -9.73 -8.62
CA ALA A 48 -5.14 -9.46 -8.26
C ALA A 48 -5.60 -8.13 -8.88
N CYS A 49 -6.19 -7.24 -8.10
CA CYS A 49 -6.49 -5.89 -8.57
C CYS A 49 -5.21 -5.11 -8.95
N CYS A 50 -4.03 -5.63 -8.60
CA CYS A 50 -2.70 -5.11 -8.95
C CYS A 50 -2.36 -5.03 -10.45
N LYS A 51 -3.25 -5.51 -11.33
CA LYS A 51 -3.10 -5.47 -12.79
C LYS A 51 -3.60 -4.17 -13.44
N ASP A 52 -4.44 -3.42 -12.73
CA ASP A 52 -5.11 -2.23 -13.27
C ASP A 52 -4.28 -0.95 -13.05
N ARG A 53 -4.72 0.18 -13.62
CA ARG A 53 -3.98 1.47 -13.67
C ARG A 53 -3.48 2.01 -12.31
N TYR A 54 -4.06 1.56 -11.20
CA TYR A 54 -3.75 2.01 -9.83
C TYR A 54 -2.39 1.55 -9.30
N TYR A 55 -1.60 0.81 -10.08
CA TYR A 55 -0.34 0.22 -9.66
C TYR A 55 0.84 0.63 -10.54
N GLN A 56 0.67 1.65 -11.37
CA GLN A 56 1.81 2.41 -11.86
C GLN A 56 2.40 3.18 -10.68
N VAL A 57 3.73 3.16 -10.55
CA VAL A 57 4.41 3.99 -9.56
C VAL A 57 4.11 5.43 -9.92
N TYR A 58 3.27 6.07 -9.12
CA TYR A 58 2.97 7.49 -9.20
C TYR A 58 3.68 8.15 -8.04
N ASP A 59 4.91 8.58 -8.30
CA ASP A 59 5.70 9.36 -7.37
C ASP A 59 5.64 10.83 -7.83
N LEU A 60 5.31 11.74 -6.91
CA LEU A 60 5.25 13.16 -7.20
C LEU A 60 6.66 13.72 -7.42
N ASP A 61 6.77 14.82 -8.17
CA ASP A 61 8.01 15.58 -8.31
C ASP A 61 8.30 16.36 -7.02
N HIS A 62 8.87 15.67 -6.03
CA HIS A 62 9.13 16.20 -4.69
C HIS A 62 10.33 15.48 -4.02
N PRO A 63 11.20 16.18 -3.26
CA PRO A 63 12.40 15.58 -2.67
C PRO A 63 12.17 14.34 -1.80
N SER A 64 11.06 14.28 -1.06
CA SER A 64 10.71 13.09 -0.26
C SER A 64 10.35 11.88 -1.11
N PHE A 65 9.76 12.10 -2.29
CA PHE A 65 9.47 11.03 -3.24
C PHE A 65 10.73 10.57 -3.97
N ASP A 66 11.67 11.49 -4.25
CA ASP A 66 13.00 11.11 -4.73
C ASP A 66 13.72 10.23 -3.71
N LEU A 67 13.70 10.60 -2.43
CA LEU A 67 14.28 9.78 -1.36
C LEU A 67 13.59 8.42 -1.22
N LEU A 68 12.25 8.37 -1.32
CA LEU A 68 11.49 7.12 -1.32
C LEU A 68 11.93 6.21 -2.48
N ARG A 69 12.09 6.77 -3.69
CA ARG A 69 12.57 6.06 -4.88
C ARG A 69 14.00 5.55 -4.68
N ASP A 70 14.90 6.39 -4.19
CA ASP A 70 16.30 6.01 -3.96
C ASP A 70 16.43 4.86 -2.96
N GLN A 71 15.65 4.91 -1.86
CA GLN A 71 15.60 3.81 -0.89
C GLN A 71 14.99 2.54 -1.48
N ARG A 72 13.94 2.68 -2.29
CA ARG A 72 13.32 1.56 -3.02
C ARG A 72 14.32 0.89 -3.96
N GLU A 73 15.07 1.67 -4.74
CA GLU A 73 16.11 1.14 -5.64
C GLU A 73 17.25 0.48 -4.87
N THR A 74 17.66 1.06 -3.74
CA THR A 74 18.68 0.47 -2.85
C THR A 74 18.24 -0.90 -2.33
N LEU A 75 16.98 -1.05 -1.94
CA LEU A 75 16.45 -2.27 -1.33
C LEU A 75 16.10 -3.35 -2.36
N TYR A 76 15.54 -2.95 -3.50
CA TYR A 76 14.89 -3.87 -4.44
C TYR A 76 15.53 -3.87 -5.84
N GLY A 77 16.50 -3.00 -6.09
CA GLY A 77 17.10 -2.76 -7.40
C GLY A 77 16.31 -1.77 -8.25
N ALA A 78 16.97 -1.17 -9.24
CA ALA A 78 16.33 -0.21 -10.13
C ALA A 78 15.28 -0.90 -11.05
N PRO A 79 14.23 -0.19 -11.48
CA PRO A 79 13.22 -0.70 -12.41
C PRO A 79 13.79 -1.39 -13.65
N LYS A 80 14.82 -0.79 -14.27
CA LYS A 80 15.51 -1.31 -15.47
C LYS A 80 16.21 -2.66 -15.26
N ASP A 81 16.56 -2.98 -14.02
CA ASP A 81 17.28 -4.20 -13.65
C ASP A 81 16.34 -5.34 -13.21
N GLN A 82 15.02 -5.05 -13.13
CA GLN A 82 14.01 -6.05 -12.78
C GLN A 82 13.90 -7.09 -13.91
N LYS A 83 14.01 -8.37 -13.55
CA LYS A 83 13.95 -9.48 -14.52
C LYS A 83 12.56 -9.56 -15.16
N ALA A 84 12.52 -9.27 -16.46
CA ALA A 84 11.44 -9.46 -17.43
C ALA A 84 10.01 -9.34 -16.85
N ALA A 85 9.36 -8.21 -17.18
CA ALA A 85 7.95 -7.96 -16.91
C ALA A 85 7.10 -9.21 -17.12
N SER A 86 6.31 -9.57 -16.12
CA SER A 86 5.48 -10.77 -16.15
C SER A 86 4.31 -10.68 -17.13
N GLY A 87 4.07 -9.52 -17.72
CA GLY A 87 2.93 -9.23 -18.59
C GLY A 87 1.59 -9.15 -17.84
N VAL A 88 1.58 -9.40 -16.52
CA VAL A 88 0.37 -9.39 -15.69
C VAL A 88 0.14 -8.07 -14.94
N SER A 89 1.12 -7.17 -14.91
CA SER A 89 0.98 -5.79 -14.42
C SER A 89 1.92 -4.88 -15.20
N LEU A 90 1.52 -3.61 -15.33
CA LEU A 90 2.36 -2.54 -15.91
C LEU A 90 3.37 -1.97 -14.91
N CYS A 91 3.30 -2.40 -13.64
CA CYS A 91 4.21 -1.97 -12.59
C CYS A 91 5.61 -2.55 -12.81
N GLU A 92 6.64 -1.70 -12.73
CA GLU A 92 8.04 -2.10 -12.94
C GLU A 92 8.57 -3.04 -11.86
N TYR A 93 8.00 -3.00 -10.66
CA TYR A 93 8.32 -3.90 -9.55
C TYR A 93 7.43 -5.15 -9.50
N HIS A 94 6.58 -5.37 -10.51
CA HIS A 94 5.87 -6.64 -10.66
C HIS A 94 6.67 -7.62 -11.51
N THR A 95 7.04 -8.73 -10.89
CA THR A 95 7.64 -9.88 -11.56
C THR A 95 6.59 -10.96 -11.78
N ARG A 96 7.05 -12.12 -12.26
CA ARG A 96 6.21 -13.32 -12.39
C ARG A 96 5.74 -13.81 -11.02
N THR A 97 6.46 -13.57 -9.95
CA THR A 97 6.05 -14.03 -8.62
C THR A 97 5.24 -13.00 -7.84
N GLY A 98 4.88 -11.87 -8.46
CA GLY A 98 4.13 -10.78 -7.84
C GLY A 98 4.97 -9.52 -7.63
N CYS A 99 4.46 -8.61 -6.79
CA CYS A 99 5.15 -7.38 -6.41
C CYS A 99 6.38 -7.72 -5.56
N THR A 100 7.54 -7.20 -5.94
CA THR A 100 8.80 -7.41 -5.20
C THR A 100 8.95 -6.47 -4.01
N LEU A 101 8.23 -5.34 -4.01
CA LEU A 101 8.25 -4.38 -2.90
C LEU A 101 7.56 -4.98 -1.68
N LEU A 102 8.31 -5.15 -0.59
CA LEU A 102 7.77 -5.50 0.73
C LEU A 102 7.46 -4.25 1.56
N SER A 103 8.13 -3.14 1.26
CA SER A 103 7.92 -1.79 1.82
C SER A 103 8.33 -0.74 0.79
N HIS A 104 8.27 0.54 1.16
CA HIS A 104 8.55 1.68 0.29
C HIS A 104 7.66 1.67 -0.96
N LYS A 105 6.41 1.22 -0.81
CA LYS A 105 5.41 1.27 -1.88
C LYS A 105 5.10 2.72 -2.22
N SER A 106 4.41 2.97 -3.33
CA SER A 106 3.87 4.30 -3.59
C SER A 106 2.57 4.51 -2.79
N PRO A 107 2.18 5.76 -2.47
CA PRO A 107 0.89 6.07 -1.82
C PRO A 107 -0.31 5.36 -2.45
N VAL A 108 -0.40 5.38 -3.79
CA VAL A 108 -1.51 4.76 -4.52
C VAL A 108 -1.53 3.23 -4.37
N CYS A 109 -0.36 2.59 -4.31
CA CYS A 109 -0.26 1.16 -4.09
C CYS A 109 -0.68 0.75 -2.67
N LEU A 110 -0.36 1.59 -1.67
CA LEU A 110 -0.72 1.34 -0.27
C LEU A 110 -2.18 1.62 0.02
N SER A 111 -2.75 2.65 -0.59
CA SER A 111 -4.11 3.11 -0.27
C SER A 111 -5.19 2.32 -0.99
N PHE A 112 -4.88 1.67 -2.11
CA PHE A 112 -5.89 1.02 -2.92
C PHE A 112 -6.55 -0.17 -2.19
N MET A 113 -7.87 -0.09 -2.07
CA MET A 113 -8.71 -1.22 -1.70
C MET A 113 -9.89 -1.35 -2.67
N CYS A 114 -10.12 -2.56 -3.20
CA CYS A 114 -11.24 -2.80 -4.09
C CYS A 114 -12.58 -2.69 -3.36
N ARG A 115 -13.65 -2.35 -4.10
CA ARG A 115 -14.98 -2.16 -3.52
C ARG A 115 -15.49 -3.35 -2.68
N PRO A 116 -15.36 -4.62 -3.13
CA PRO A 116 -15.77 -5.76 -2.31
C PRO A 116 -15.05 -5.85 -0.97
N ALA A 117 -13.77 -5.48 -0.90
CA ALA A 117 -13.01 -5.47 0.34
C ALA A 117 -13.44 -4.33 1.26
N ILE A 118 -13.73 -3.13 0.72
CA ILE A 118 -14.31 -2.03 1.50
C ILE A 118 -15.68 -2.42 2.07
N ASP A 119 -16.51 -3.11 1.29
CA ASP A 119 -17.82 -3.57 1.77
C ASP A 119 -17.67 -4.66 2.85
N ALA A 120 -16.63 -5.51 2.78
CA ALA A 120 -16.28 -6.43 3.85
C ALA A 120 -15.82 -5.72 5.13
N LEU A 121 -15.00 -4.66 5.03
CA LEU A 121 -14.63 -3.82 6.17
C LEU A 121 -15.85 -3.26 6.90
N ARG A 122 -16.84 -2.78 6.14
CA ARG A 122 -18.08 -2.23 6.70
C ARG A 122 -18.92 -3.29 7.39
N THR A 123 -19.17 -4.38 6.68
CA THR A 123 -20.15 -5.39 7.10
C THR A 123 -19.62 -6.34 8.16
N GLN A 124 -18.34 -6.69 8.12
CA GLN A 124 -17.73 -7.68 9.02
C GLN A 124 -17.01 -7.03 10.21
N TYR A 125 -16.47 -5.83 10.03
CA TYR A 125 -15.62 -5.18 11.03
C TYR A 125 -16.16 -3.83 11.52
N GLY A 126 -17.27 -3.35 10.95
CA GLY A 126 -17.85 -2.05 11.30
C GLY A 126 -16.93 -0.86 10.98
N ILE A 127 -16.06 -1.00 9.98
CA ILE A 127 -15.13 0.06 9.54
C ILE A 127 -15.74 0.76 8.33
N TYR A 128 -16.28 1.96 8.54
CA TYR A 128 -16.99 2.73 7.50
C TYR A 128 -16.15 3.85 6.89
N THR A 129 -15.04 4.20 7.53
CA THR A 129 -14.22 5.38 7.25
C THR A 129 -13.13 5.14 6.21
N TYR A 130 -12.90 3.89 5.80
CA TYR A 130 -11.88 3.60 4.79
C TYR A 130 -12.34 4.08 3.41
N ASP A 131 -11.59 5.06 2.88
CA ASP A 131 -11.72 5.58 1.52
C ASP A 131 -10.33 5.62 0.88
N TYR A 132 -10.12 4.83 -0.19
CA TYR A 132 -8.78 4.68 -0.76
C TYR A 132 -8.24 6.01 -1.33
N LEU A 133 -9.10 6.91 -1.81
CA LEU A 133 -8.66 8.18 -2.37
C LEU A 133 -8.21 9.14 -1.25
N GLY A 134 -8.98 9.23 -0.16
CA GLY A 134 -8.58 9.95 1.04
C GLY A 134 -7.27 9.41 1.64
N PHE A 135 -7.10 8.09 1.68
CA PHE A 135 -5.85 7.48 2.13
C PHE A 135 -4.68 7.80 1.19
N ASN A 136 -4.90 7.82 -0.12
CA ASN A 136 -3.87 8.22 -1.08
C ASN A 136 -3.37 9.64 -0.80
N TYR A 137 -4.27 10.61 -0.72
CA TYR A 137 -3.90 12.01 -0.47
C TYR A 137 -3.28 12.22 0.91
N ALA A 138 -3.78 11.53 1.93
CA ALA A 138 -3.17 11.55 3.26
C ALA A 138 -1.71 11.09 3.20
N LEU A 139 -1.42 9.97 2.53
CA LEU A 139 -0.07 9.45 2.36
C LEU A 139 0.83 10.38 1.54
N GLU A 140 0.31 11.00 0.49
CA GLU A 140 1.02 12.02 -0.28
C GLU A 140 1.37 13.23 0.60
N TRP A 141 0.41 13.78 1.35
CA TRP A 141 0.64 14.92 2.25
C TRP A 141 1.61 14.62 3.38
N ILE A 142 1.67 13.37 3.85
CA ILE A 142 2.68 12.94 4.83
C ILE A 142 4.07 12.98 4.19
N LEU A 143 4.23 12.47 2.97
CA LEU A 143 5.50 12.48 2.25
C LEU A 143 5.93 13.91 1.89
N THR A 144 5.03 14.77 1.43
CA THR A 144 5.36 16.15 1.05
C THR A 144 5.54 17.06 2.25
N GLY A 145 5.05 16.68 3.43
CA GLY A 145 5.07 17.52 4.63
C GLY A 145 3.92 18.53 4.70
N ASP A 146 2.92 18.40 3.82
CA ASP A 146 1.71 19.24 3.82
C ASP A 146 0.73 18.87 4.95
N MET A 147 0.85 17.66 5.52
CA MET A 147 0.00 17.23 6.63
C MET A 147 0.49 17.80 7.97
N ALA A 148 -0.38 18.51 8.68
CA ALA A 148 -0.09 19.04 10.01
C ALA A 148 0.08 17.91 11.05
N GLU A 149 0.77 18.20 12.16
CA GLU A 149 1.19 17.16 13.13
C GLU A 149 0.01 16.46 13.75
N LYS A 150 -0.96 17.27 14.12
CA LYS A 150 -2.20 16.81 14.72
C LYS A 150 -2.97 15.91 13.75
N ASP A 151 -3.07 16.29 12.47
CA ASP A 151 -3.79 15.51 11.48
C ASP A 151 -3.09 14.18 11.19
N TRP A 152 -1.75 14.17 11.21
CA TRP A 152 -0.97 12.93 11.12
C TRP A 152 -1.20 12.01 12.33
N LEU A 153 -1.21 12.55 13.55
CA LEU A 153 -1.49 11.78 14.76
C LEU A 153 -2.92 11.20 14.74
N ASP A 154 -3.91 12.01 14.36
CA ASP A 154 -5.30 11.59 14.25
C ASP A 154 -5.46 10.49 13.17
N PHE A 155 -4.76 10.64 12.03
CA PHE A 155 -4.75 9.63 10.97
C PHE A 155 -4.11 8.33 11.42
N ARG A 156 -2.97 8.40 12.14
CA ARG A 156 -2.31 7.23 12.72
C ARG A 156 -3.23 6.49 13.70
N GLU A 157 -3.85 7.23 14.63
CA GLU A 157 -4.77 6.67 15.63
C GLU A 157 -5.99 6.00 14.97
N SER A 158 -6.51 6.59 13.89
CA SER A 158 -7.58 5.99 13.08
C SER A 158 -7.17 4.63 12.49
N ILE A 159 -5.94 4.51 11.97
CA ILE A 159 -5.42 3.24 11.45
C ILE A 159 -5.24 2.22 12.58
N ASP A 160 -4.72 2.63 13.73
CA ASP A 160 -4.58 1.76 14.90
C ASP A 160 -5.93 1.23 15.41
N GLU A 161 -6.96 2.07 15.42
CA GLU A 161 -8.33 1.65 15.75
C GLU A 161 -8.86 0.62 14.75
N MET A 162 -8.68 0.84 13.45
CA MET A 162 -9.04 -0.15 12.42
C MET A 162 -8.28 -1.47 12.61
N LEU A 163 -6.98 -1.40 12.89
CA LEU A 163 -6.13 -2.56 13.15
C LEU A 163 -6.60 -3.36 14.36
N ARG A 164 -6.96 -2.68 15.46
CA ARG A 164 -7.52 -3.33 16.65
C ARG A 164 -8.82 -4.05 16.33
N ARG A 165 -9.73 -3.44 15.55
CA ARG A 165 -11.00 -4.08 15.15
C ARG A 165 -10.78 -5.36 14.35
N VAL A 166 -9.87 -5.35 13.36
CA VAL A 166 -9.60 -6.56 12.55
C VAL A 166 -8.87 -7.64 13.34
N LYS A 167 -8.00 -7.27 14.29
CA LYS A 167 -7.33 -8.22 15.20
C LYS A 167 -8.35 -8.91 16.12
N THR A 168 -9.21 -8.15 16.79
CA THR A 168 -10.20 -8.70 17.73
C THR A 168 -11.23 -9.60 17.06
N ALA A 169 -11.68 -9.27 15.85
CA ALA A 169 -12.65 -10.10 15.13
C ALA A 169 -12.09 -11.48 14.66
N ARG A 170 -10.78 -11.70 14.78
CA ARG A 170 -10.10 -12.97 14.46
C ARG A 170 -9.67 -13.78 15.68
N ALA A 171 -9.73 -13.20 16.87
CA ALA A 171 -9.46 -13.88 18.14
C ALA A 171 -10.70 -14.65 18.60
#